data_AF-A0A7K0LRQ0-F1
#
_entry.id   AF-A0A7K0LRQ0-F1
#
_cell.length_a   1.000
_cell.length_b   1.000
_cell.length_c   1.000
_cell.angle_alpha   90.00
_cell.angle_beta   90.00
_cell.angle_gamma   90.00
#
_symmetry.space_group_name_H-M   'P 1'
#
loop_
_entity.id
_entity.type
_entity.pdbx_description
1 polymer ?
#
loop_
_entity_poly.entity_id
_entity_poly.type
_entity_poly.pdbx_seq_one_letter_code
_entity_poly.pdbx_strand_id
1 'polypeptide(L)'
;MRRSSGSKIIVHALAFIGVTFWLVMIVRALMGVGQYTGWKLIVTGLVLGGAHLLISLFTRRRSAAAIPLIWFVLVADLLLGVFVNPKVFLLVGASIILLAAGYACRRAWNAAAPLPTAAP
;
A
#
# COMPACT_ATOMS: atom_id res chain seq x y z
N MET A 1 -8.41 -13.25 19.78
CA MET A 1 -7.73 -11.93 19.66
C MET A 1 -6.45 -11.88 18.80
N ARG A 2 -5.83 -13.00 18.34
CA ARG A 2 -4.53 -12.95 17.61
C ARG A 2 -4.56 -12.52 16.12
N ARG A 3 -5.70 -12.62 15.41
CA ARG A 3 -5.77 -12.36 13.95
C ARG A 3 -5.56 -10.89 13.56
N SER A 4 -5.99 -9.92 14.37
CA SER A 4 -5.91 -8.49 14.01
C SER A 4 -4.48 -7.94 14.04
N SER A 5 -3.62 -8.45 14.93
CA SER A 5 -2.20 -8.07 14.98
C SER A 5 -1.43 -8.55 13.75
N GLY A 6 -1.70 -9.77 13.27
CA GLY A 6 -1.04 -10.33 12.09
C GLY A 6 -1.29 -9.52 10.82
N SER A 7 -2.55 -9.20 10.52
CA SER A 7 -2.89 -8.38 9.34
C SER A 7 -2.28 -6.98 9.40
N LYS A 8 -2.22 -6.37 10.60
CA LYS A 8 -1.59 -5.07 10.78
C LYS A 8 -0.09 -5.12 10.49
N ILE A 9 0.59 -6.17 10.96
CA ILE A 9 2.02 -6.39 10.67
C ILE A 9 2.24 -6.53 9.17
N ILE A 10 1.40 -7.33 8.48
CA ILE A 10 1.47 -7.50 7.02
C ILE A 10 1.33 -6.16 6.29
N VAL A 11 0.35 -5.33 6.67
CA VAL A 11 0.16 -4.01 6.05
C VAL A 11 1.40 -3.13 6.22
N HIS A 12 1.97 -3.06 7.42
CA HIS A 12 3.17 -2.25 7.65
C HIS A 12 4.41 -2.80 6.94
N ALA A 13 4.58 -4.12 6.90
CA ALA A 13 5.69 -4.76 6.21
C ALA A 13 5.64 -4.51 4.70
N LEU A 14 4.48 -4.75 4.07
CA LEU A 14 4.28 -4.50 2.64
C LEU A 14 4.37 -3.01 2.30
N ALA A 15 3.82 -2.14 3.15
CA ALA A 15 3.98 -0.69 3.00
C ALA A 15 5.47 -0.29 3.02
N PHE A 16 6.25 -0.81 3.97
CA PHE A 16 7.67 -0.52 4.07
C PHE A 16 8.47 -1.04 2.87
N ILE A 17 8.15 -2.26 2.40
CA ILE A 17 8.75 -2.82 1.17
C ILE A 17 8.46 -1.91 -0.02
N GLY A 18 7.21 -1.47 -0.19
CA GLY A 18 6.82 -0.58 -1.29
C GLY A 18 7.52 0.78 -1.24
N VAL A 19 7.64 1.39 -0.06
CA VAL A 19 8.41 2.64 0.12
C VAL A 19 9.86 2.44 -0.28
N THR A 20 10.49 1.37 0.22
CA THR A 20 11.91 1.07 -0.05
C THR A 20 12.14 0.83 -1.55
N PHE A 21 11.25 0.07 -2.19
CA PHE A 21 11.29 -0.18 -3.62
C PHE A 21 11.24 1.13 -4.43
N TRP A 22 10.27 2.01 -4.15
CA TRP A 22 10.14 3.27 -4.87
C TRP A 22 11.30 4.23 -4.61
N LEU A 23 11.85 4.23 -3.40
CA LEU A 23 13.03 5.02 -3.07
C LEU A 23 14.26 4.57 -3.88
N VAL A 24 14.49 3.25 -3.98
CA VAL A 24 15.55 2.70 -4.84
C VAL A 24 15.32 3.09 -6.31
N MET A 25 14.09 3.02 -6.81
CA MET A 25 13.77 3.40 -8.19
C MET A 25 14.03 4.89 -8.46
N ILE A 26 13.67 5.78 -7.52
CA ILE A 26 13.98 7.22 -7.60
C ILE A 26 15.49 7.45 -7.65
N VAL A 27 16.25 6.82 -6.75
CA VAL A 27 17.72 6.96 -6.71
C VAL A 27 18.34 6.50 -8.03
N ARG A 28 17.90 5.34 -8.56
CA ARG A 28 18.38 4.84 -9.87
C ARG A 28 18.04 5.80 -11.01
N ALA A 29 16.85 6.41 -11.00
CA ALA A 29 16.45 7.40 -12.00
C ALA A 29 17.32 8.66 -11.94
N LEU A 30 17.62 9.15 -10.73
CA LEU A 30 18.51 10.31 -10.50
C LEU A 30 19.95 10.04 -10.93
N MET A 31 20.43 8.81 -10.70
CA MET A 31 21.76 8.39 -11.14
C MET A 31 21.86 8.10 -12.65
N GLY A 32 20.75 8.12 -13.38
CA GLY A 32 20.74 7.79 -14.81
C GLY A 32 21.03 6.31 -15.10
N VAL A 33 20.83 5.41 -14.12
CA VAL A 33 21.26 4.00 -14.23
C VAL A 33 20.12 3.08 -14.66
N GLY A 34 20.29 2.43 -15.81
CA GLY A 34 19.38 1.42 -16.34
C GLY A 34 18.30 1.98 -17.25
N GLN A 35 17.25 1.19 -17.52
CA GLN A 35 16.17 1.57 -18.43
C GLN A 35 15.08 2.45 -17.80
N TYR A 36 15.27 2.83 -16.54
CA TYR A 36 14.27 3.54 -15.72
C TYR A 36 14.73 4.97 -15.45
N THR A 37 15.13 5.72 -16.49
CA THR A 37 15.61 7.10 -16.38
C THR A 37 14.52 8.08 -16.78
N GLY A 38 14.50 9.25 -16.12
CA GLY A 38 13.61 10.36 -16.47
C GLY A 38 12.65 10.80 -15.36
N TRP A 39 12.17 12.04 -15.50
CA TRP A 39 11.33 12.71 -14.50
C TRP A 39 10.03 11.97 -14.20
N LYS A 40 9.44 11.28 -15.19
CA LYS A 40 8.21 10.51 -15.02
C LYS A 40 8.37 9.44 -13.94
N LEU A 41 9.52 8.77 -13.89
CA LEU A 41 9.76 7.72 -12.90
C LEU A 41 9.93 8.29 -11.49
N ILE A 42 10.54 9.47 -11.37
CA ILE A 42 10.67 10.20 -10.10
C ILE A 42 9.29 10.57 -9.57
N VAL A 43 8.44 11.17 -10.42
CA VAL A 43 7.07 11.54 -10.04
C VAL A 43 6.26 10.31 -9.65
N THR A 44 6.28 9.26 -10.47
CA THR A 44 5.59 7.99 -10.16
C THR A 44 6.09 7.40 -8.83
N GLY A 45 7.40 7.43 -8.59
CA GLY A 45 7.98 6.94 -7.34
C GLY A 45 7.60 7.75 -6.12
N LEU A 46 7.52 9.08 -6.23
CA LEU A 46 7.06 9.93 -5.14
C LEU A 46 5.58 9.69 -4.83
N VAL A 47 4.74 9.58 -5.87
CA VAL A 47 3.31 9.32 -5.71
C VAL A 47 3.06 7.94 -5.11
N LEU A 48 3.64 6.88 -5.68
CA LEU A 48 3.40 5.52 -5.22
C LEU A 48 4.13 5.22 -3.91
N GLY A 49 5.37 5.70 -3.73
CA GLY A 49 6.07 5.61 -2.45
C GLY A 49 5.32 6.37 -1.34
N GLY A 50 4.82 7.57 -1.63
CA GLY A 50 3.99 8.36 -0.72
C GLY A 50 2.68 7.65 -0.36
N ALA A 51 2.03 7.00 -1.33
CA ALA A 51 0.83 6.22 -1.09
C ALA A 51 1.09 5.09 -0.07
N HIS A 52 2.21 4.38 -0.17
CA HIS A 52 2.56 3.34 0.81
C HIS A 52 2.78 3.90 2.23
N LEU A 53 3.43 5.06 2.37
CA LEU A 53 3.57 5.74 3.67
C LEU A 53 2.20 6.09 4.25
N LEU A 54 1.31 6.65 3.44
CA LEU A 54 -0.03 7.03 3.84
C LEU A 54 -0.90 5.80 4.19
N ILE A 55 -0.75 4.67 3.50
CA ILE A 55 -1.41 3.39 3.85
C ILE A 55 -0.99 2.96 5.27
N SER A 56 0.30 2.99 5.56
CA SER A 56 0.85 2.66 6.88
C SER A 56 0.29 3.60 7.96
N LEU A 57 0.30 4.92 7.68
CA LEU A 57 -0.21 5.94 8.61
C LEU A 57 -1.71 5.80 8.88
N PHE A 58 -2.53 5.66 7.84
CA PHE A 58 -3.98 5.53 7.96
C PHE A 58 -4.39 4.21 8.61
N THR A 59 -3.65 3.13 8.35
CA THR A 59 -3.84 1.86 9.05
C THR A 59 -3.52 1.99 10.54
N ARG A 60 -2.46 2.74 10.90
CA ARG A 60 -2.13 3.00 12.30
C ARG A 60 -3.23 3.79 13.02
N ARG A 61 -3.84 4.76 12.32
CA ARG A 61 -4.94 5.60 12.80
C ARG A 61 -6.32 4.93 12.74
N ARG A 62 -6.41 3.66 12.32
CA ARG A 62 -7.68 2.95 12.10
C ARG A 62 -8.64 3.68 11.15
N SER A 63 -8.10 4.43 10.19
CA SER A 63 -8.89 5.23 9.25
C SER A 63 -9.40 4.38 8.09
N ALA A 64 -10.67 4.59 7.71
CA ALA A 64 -11.27 3.96 6.54
C ALA A 64 -10.61 4.40 5.22
N ALA A 65 -9.91 5.54 5.23
CA ALA A 65 -9.18 6.07 4.06
C ALA A 65 -8.00 5.16 3.62
N ALA A 66 -7.57 4.20 4.45
CA ALA A 66 -6.53 3.24 4.05
C ALA A 66 -6.97 2.36 2.87
N ILE A 67 -8.24 1.94 2.81
CA ILE A 67 -8.75 1.03 1.77
C ILE A 67 -8.72 1.63 0.36
N PRO A 68 -9.29 2.83 0.09
CA PRO A 68 -9.22 3.42 -1.25
C PRO A 68 -7.77 3.68 -1.68
N LEU A 69 -6.87 3.94 -0.73
CA LEU A 69 -5.46 4.15 -1.01
C LEU A 69 -4.75 2.85 -1.41
N ILE A 70 -5.10 1.72 -0.80
CA ILE A 70 -4.60 0.40 -1.22
C ILE A 70 -5.15 0.04 -2.62
N TRP A 71 -6.42 0.37 -2.90
CA TRP A 71 -6.99 0.21 -4.24
C TRP A 71 -6.25 1.03 -5.29
N PHE A 72 -5.91 2.28 -4.98
CA PHE A 72 -5.11 3.13 -5.84
C PHE A 72 -3.76 2.47 -6.19
N VAL A 73 -3.04 1.93 -5.20
CA VAL A 73 -1.77 1.23 -5.43
C VAL A 73 -1.97 -0.01 -6.29
N LEU A 74 -3.00 -0.82 -6.03
CA LEU A 74 -3.31 -2.00 -6.83
C LEU A 74 -3.57 -1.67 -8.32
N VAL A 75 -4.37 -0.63 -8.58
CA VAL A 75 -4.65 -0.19 -9.95
C VAL A 75 -3.38 0.32 -10.62
N ALA A 76 -2.57 1.10 -9.90
CA ALA A 76 -1.30 1.59 -10.43
C ALA A 76 -0.33 0.45 -10.76
N ASP A 77 -0.21 -0.57 -9.90
CA ASP A 77 0.62 -1.74 -10.14
C ASP A 77 0.14 -2.56 -11.34
N LEU A 78 -1.19 -2.66 -11.52
CA LEU A 78 -1.78 -3.33 -12.68
C LEU A 78 -1.44 -2.58 -13.98
N LEU A 79 -1.58 -1.25 -13.97
CA LEU A 79 -1.20 -0.40 -15.12
C LEU A 79 0.30 -0.52 -15.42
N LEU A 80 1.15 -0.54 -14.40
CA LEU A 80 2.59 -0.78 -14.56
C LEU A 80 2.88 -2.17 -15.16
N GLY A 81 2.20 -3.22 -14.68
CA GLY A 81 2.34 -4.58 -15.20
C GLY A 81 1.93 -4.72 -16.66
N VAL A 82 0.82 -4.07 -17.05
CA VAL A 82 0.26 -4.14 -18.41
C VAL A 82 1.05 -3.25 -19.39
N PHE A 83 1.36 -2.01 -19.01
CA PHE A 83 1.87 -1.01 -19.95
C PHE A 83 3.40 -0.82 -19.90
N VAL A 84 4.07 -1.23 -18.81
CA VAL A 84 5.51 -0.99 -18.64
C VAL A 84 6.28 -2.28 -18.72
N ASN A 85 6.00 -3.24 -17.84
CA ASN A 85 6.74 -4.49 -17.81
C ASN A 85 5.96 -5.61 -17.10
N PRO A 86 5.69 -6.75 -17.76
CA PRO A 86 4.96 -7.85 -17.14
C PRO A 86 5.70 -8.48 -15.93
N LYS A 87 7.02 -8.28 -15.79
CA LYS A 87 7.73 -8.70 -14.57
C LYS A 87 7.24 -7.97 -13.30
N VAL A 88 6.51 -6.87 -13.46
CA VAL A 88 5.93 -6.07 -12.38
C VAL A 88 4.64 -6.67 -11.83
N PHE A 89 4.09 -7.74 -12.43
CA PHE A 89 2.92 -8.45 -11.90
C PHE A 89 3.12 -9.01 -10.48
N LEU A 90 4.36 -9.19 -10.02
CA LEU A 90 4.65 -9.49 -8.62
C LEU A 90 4.16 -8.39 -7.66
N LEU A 91 4.21 -7.12 -8.06
CA LEU A 91 3.67 -6.01 -7.27
C LEU A 91 2.14 -6.10 -7.15
N VAL A 92 1.45 -6.50 -8.21
CA VAL A 92 0.00 -6.74 -8.20
C VAL A 92 -0.37 -7.79 -7.16
N GLY A 93 0.37 -8.91 -7.12
CA GLY A 93 0.19 -9.94 -6.09
C GLY A 93 0.38 -9.41 -4.67
N ALA A 94 1.43 -8.62 -4.44
CA ALA A 94 1.68 -7.97 -3.16
C ALA A 94 0.55 -7.00 -2.76
N SER A 95 0.03 -6.24 -3.73
CA SER A 95 -1.07 -5.30 -3.52
C SER A 95 -2.41 -5.98 -3.24
N ILE A 96 -2.67 -7.17 -3.81
CA ILE A 96 -3.82 -8.00 -3.44
C ILE A 96 -3.70 -8.47 -1.99
N ILE A 97 -2.52 -8.92 -1.55
CA ILE A 97 -2.28 -9.32 -0.16
C ILE A 97 -2.46 -8.13 0.78
N LEU A 98 -1.94 -6.96 0.40
CA LEU A 98 -2.09 -5.72 1.14
C LEU A 98 -3.57 -5.35 1.30
N LEU A 99 -4.36 -5.49 0.23
CA LEU A 99 -5.80 -5.22 0.24
C LEU A 99 -6.55 -6.18 1.16
N ALA A 100 -6.28 -7.48 1.05
CA ALA A 100 -6.87 -8.49 1.93
C ALA A 100 -6.54 -8.22 3.41
N ALA A 101 -5.29 -7.86 3.71
CA ALA A 101 -4.87 -7.49 5.06
C ALA A 101 -5.54 -6.19 5.55
N GLY A 102 -5.69 -5.19 4.67
CA GLY A 102 -6.40 -3.95 4.97
C GLY A 102 -7.87 -4.18 5.35
N TYR A 103 -8.60 -4.99 4.57
CA TYR A 103 -9.99 -5.35 4.89
C TYR A 103 -10.08 -6.15 6.21
N ALA A 104 -9.14 -7.07 6.45
CA ALA A 104 -9.09 -7.82 7.71
C ALA A 104 -8.88 -6.90 8.92
N CYS A 105 -8.00 -5.90 8.81
CA CYS A 105 -7.82 -4.86 9.84
C CYS A 105 -9.11 -4.07 10.07
N ARG A 106 -9.77 -3.60 9.00
CA ARG A 106 -11.02 -2.84 9.10
C ARG A 106 -12.13 -3.63 9.78
N ARG A 107 -12.31 -4.91 9.41
CA ARG A 107 -13.29 -5.80 10.05
C ARG A 107 -13.02 -5.93 11.55
N ALA A 108 -11.76 -6.08 11.94
CA ALA A 108 -11.37 -6.18 13.34
C ALA A 108 -11.63 -4.88 14.13
N TRP A 109 -11.48 -3.71 13.51
CA TRP A 109 -11.79 -2.44 14.17
C TRP A 109 -13.29 -2.27 14.39
N ASN A 110 -14.11 -2.58 13.40
CA ASN A 110 -15.57 -2.50 13.52
C ASN A 110 -16.11 -3.47 14.58
N ALA A 111 -15.55 -4.67 14.68
CA ALA A 111 -15.92 -5.65 15.71
C ALA A 111 -15.52 -5.25 17.14
N ALA A 112 -14.61 -4.27 17.28
CA ALA A 112 -14.14 -3.77 18.57
C ALA A 112 -14.79 -2.42 18.95
N ALA A 113 -15.68 -1.88 18.13
CA ALA A 113 -16.43 -0.67 18.46
C ALA A 113 -17.46 -1.00 19.56
N PRO A 114 -17.59 -0.16 20.60
CA PRO A 114 -18.60 -0.36 21.65
C PRO A 114 -20.00 -0.37 21.02
N LEU A 115 -20.87 -1.25 21.52
CA LEU A 115 -22.27 -1.29 21.09
C LEU A 115 -22.92 0.08 21.36
N PRO A 116 -23.83 0.54 20.49
CA PRO A 116 -24.61 1.73 20.79
C PRO A 116 -25.31 1.49 22.14
N THR A 117 -24.96 2.30 23.14
CA THR A 117 -25.71 2.34 24.39
C THR A 117 -27.15 2.69 24.01
N ALA A 118 -28.07 1.76 24.24
CA ALA A 118 -29.49 2.03 24.07
C ALA A 118 -29.80 3.34 24.80
N ALA A 119 -30.25 4.35 24.07
CA ALA A 119 -30.69 5.60 24.67
C ALA A 119 -31.87 5.29 25.62
N PRO A 120 -31.93 5.95 26.79
CA PRO A 120 -32.97 5.72 27.79
C PRO A 120 -34.38 6.02 27.27
#